data_AF-A0AAV2QVG8-F1
#
_entry.id   AF-A0AAV2QVG8-F1
#
_cell.length_a   1.000
_cell.length_b   1.000
_cell.length_c   1.000
_cell.angle_alpha   90.00
_cell.angle_beta   90.00
_cell.angle_gamma   90.00
#
_symmetry.space_group_name_H-M   'P 1'
#
loop_
_entity.id
_entity.type
_entity.pdbx_description
1 polymer ?
#
loop_
_entity_poly.entity_id
_entity_poly.type
_entity_poly.pdbx_seq_one_letter_code
_entity_poly.pdbx_strand_id
1 'polypeptide(L)'
;MAGIGMRPCHGLKLGPYLLPPTDEDAPFLQKLWPKVLMAVHAGRTLRVDADILETLLDGCPRDCLNLRDKREELASAIKPLLETGDDVSEATAELISSALDYHDQILEDNCGLCRLGKFHNILYVMVALAVEFNVQDTYVIIRLLEAIHRCEGGLDRIVLPAVVGPKITYMVCAWKPETDTAEEARYHLKFFLIHAMKSKLAFPSRDETQLYRMIDAPIINMQCASPLYVAVQNNDEDAVLFLLQHGANPVVGGQLCPFTSVLMRLSNCARDTISYRPKCGCKYGQCPCELARPIPYPEVAVSVFRILLRAIAIPILIYNGHPLEVLQFLVHPRLYCDKLLSKEPPSLRHFSRVVVRDTLNKNWALPHGTHSLELPESLVKYVNLQT
;
A
#
# COMPACT_ATOMS: atom_id res chain seq x y z
N MET A 1 0.44 17.22 -33.42
CA MET A 1 -0.01 16.02 -34.16
C MET A 1 1.20 15.11 -34.33
N ALA A 2 1.45 14.24 -33.37
CA ALA A 2 2.49 13.22 -33.44
C ALA A 2 1.77 11.87 -33.48
N GLY A 3 2.07 11.07 -34.50
CA GLY A 3 1.37 9.83 -34.80
C GLY A 3 1.54 8.81 -33.67
N ILE A 4 0.42 8.22 -33.26
CA ILE A 4 0.35 7.04 -32.40
C ILE A 4 0.89 5.87 -33.24
N GLY A 5 2.14 5.51 -33.02
CA GLY A 5 2.70 4.28 -33.59
C GLY A 5 2.09 3.08 -32.87
N MET A 6 1.10 2.44 -33.48
CA MET A 6 0.62 1.12 -33.07
C MET A 6 1.82 0.16 -33.10
N ARG A 7 2.22 -0.36 -31.93
CA ARG A 7 3.13 -1.50 -31.87
C ARG A 7 2.42 -2.72 -32.49
N PRO A 8 3.13 -3.58 -33.24
CA PRO A 8 2.55 -4.84 -33.68
C PRO A 8 2.31 -5.72 -32.45
N CYS A 9 1.04 -5.90 -32.07
CA CYS A 9 0.67 -6.83 -31.01
C CYS A 9 1.00 -8.25 -31.46
N HIS A 10 1.70 -9.04 -30.64
CA HIS A 10 1.91 -10.46 -30.88
C HIS A 10 0.75 -11.22 -30.22
N GLY A 11 0.11 -12.14 -30.93
CA GLY A 11 -0.94 -12.95 -30.33
C GLY A 11 -0.34 -14.10 -29.53
N LEU A 12 -0.96 -14.44 -28.40
CA LEU A 12 -0.66 -15.62 -27.58
C LEU A 12 -0.76 -16.93 -28.40
N LYS A 13 0.39 -17.50 -28.77
CA LYS A 13 0.48 -18.78 -29.49
C LYS A 13 0.22 -19.94 -28.53
N LEU A 14 -0.99 -20.47 -28.54
CA LEU A 14 -1.32 -21.68 -27.79
C LEU A 14 -0.60 -22.90 -28.38
N GLY A 15 0.14 -23.63 -27.55
CA GLY A 15 0.76 -24.91 -27.91
C GLY A 15 -0.25 -26.07 -27.99
N PRO A 16 0.07 -27.17 -28.69
CA PRO A 16 -0.85 -28.29 -28.93
C PRO A 16 -1.16 -29.17 -27.68
N TYR A 17 -0.66 -28.82 -26.50
CA TYR A 17 -0.75 -29.65 -25.27
C TYR A 17 -1.55 -29.00 -24.12
N LEU A 18 -2.33 -27.96 -24.41
CA LEU A 18 -3.24 -27.35 -23.44
C LEU A 18 -4.40 -28.30 -23.12
N LEU A 19 -4.37 -28.91 -21.94
CA LEU A 19 -5.50 -29.67 -21.39
C LEU A 19 -6.33 -28.76 -20.48
N PRO A 20 -7.67 -28.79 -20.58
CA PRO A 20 -8.54 -28.06 -19.66
C PRO A 20 -8.36 -28.58 -18.23
N PRO A 21 -8.32 -27.69 -17.22
CA PRO A 21 -8.46 -28.12 -15.83
C PRO A 21 -9.81 -28.83 -15.67
N THR A 22 -9.81 -29.98 -14.99
CA THR A 22 -10.95 -30.90 -14.91
C THR A 22 -11.96 -30.55 -13.80
N ASP A 23 -12.01 -29.29 -13.35
CA ASP A 23 -12.92 -28.89 -12.29
C ASP A 23 -14.32 -28.60 -12.89
N GLU A 24 -15.22 -29.59 -12.76
CA GLU A 24 -16.58 -29.49 -13.29
C GLU A 24 -17.41 -28.39 -12.61
N ASP A 25 -17.00 -27.88 -11.44
CA ASP A 25 -17.72 -26.87 -10.66
C ASP A 25 -17.23 -25.42 -10.88
N ALA A 26 -16.47 -25.17 -11.95
CA ALA A 26 -15.91 -23.84 -12.27
C ALA A 26 -16.58 -23.16 -13.49
N PRO A 27 -17.64 -22.34 -13.29
CA PRO A 27 -18.33 -21.60 -14.34
C PRO A 27 -17.43 -20.84 -15.32
N PHE A 28 -16.34 -20.21 -14.85
CA PHE A 28 -15.42 -19.50 -15.75
C PHE A 28 -14.66 -20.45 -16.68
N LEU A 29 -14.24 -21.61 -16.17
CA LEU A 29 -13.59 -22.65 -17.00
C LEU A 29 -14.54 -23.17 -18.07
N GLN A 30 -15.80 -23.43 -17.70
CA GLN A 30 -16.83 -23.91 -18.62
C GLN A 30 -17.13 -22.92 -19.75
N LYS A 31 -17.03 -21.61 -19.50
CA LYS A 31 -17.21 -20.57 -20.52
C LYS A 31 -15.97 -20.36 -21.39
N LEU A 32 -14.79 -20.42 -20.79
CA LEU A 32 -13.52 -20.09 -21.45
C LEU A 32 -13.08 -21.19 -22.42
N TRP A 33 -13.00 -22.43 -21.92
CA TRP A 33 -12.34 -23.51 -22.63
C TRP A 33 -12.99 -23.92 -23.96
N PRO A 34 -14.33 -23.92 -24.11
CA PRO A 34 -14.94 -24.15 -25.42
C PRO A 34 -14.44 -23.16 -26.47
N LYS A 35 -14.29 -21.87 -26.11
CA LYS A 35 -13.76 -20.86 -27.04
C LYS A 35 -12.28 -21.05 -27.32
N VAL A 36 -11.49 -21.38 -26.29
CA VAL A 36 -10.06 -21.74 -26.43
C VAL A 36 -9.91 -22.88 -27.44
N LEU A 37 -10.62 -24.00 -27.23
CA LEU A 37 -10.56 -25.18 -28.10
C LEU A 37 -11.04 -24.88 -29.52
N MET A 38 -12.10 -24.08 -29.69
CA MET A 38 -12.56 -23.68 -31.01
C MET A 38 -11.55 -22.77 -31.75
N ALA A 39 -10.86 -21.88 -31.04
CA ALA A 39 -9.81 -21.06 -31.63
C ALA A 39 -8.61 -21.91 -32.07
N VAL A 40 -8.15 -22.81 -31.21
CA VAL A 40 -7.07 -23.78 -31.50
C VAL A 40 -7.43 -24.65 -32.70
N HIS A 41 -8.64 -25.21 -32.74
CA HIS A 41 -9.11 -26.02 -33.86
C HIS A 41 -9.15 -25.24 -35.18
N ALA A 42 -9.50 -23.95 -35.13
CA ALA A 42 -9.50 -23.07 -36.29
C ALA A 42 -8.10 -22.59 -36.72
N GLY A 43 -7.03 -23.07 -36.07
CA GLY A 43 -5.65 -22.60 -36.31
C GLY A 43 -5.44 -21.12 -35.94
N ARG A 44 -6.35 -20.55 -35.14
CA ARG A 44 -6.28 -19.16 -34.70
C ARG A 44 -5.49 -19.06 -33.40
N THR A 45 -4.65 -18.05 -33.34
CA THR A 45 -3.96 -17.61 -32.12
C THR A 45 -5.02 -17.04 -31.17
N LEU A 46 -5.27 -17.68 -30.03
CA LEU A 46 -6.22 -17.16 -29.06
C LEU A 46 -5.60 -15.95 -28.37
N ARG A 47 -6.21 -14.77 -28.51
CA ARG A 47 -5.85 -13.59 -27.74
C ARG A 47 -6.81 -13.45 -26.58
N VAL A 48 -6.29 -13.34 -25.36
CA VAL A 48 -7.14 -12.93 -24.23
C VAL A 48 -7.29 -11.42 -24.30
N ASP A 49 -8.26 -10.99 -25.10
CA ASP A 49 -8.63 -9.61 -25.35
C ASP A 49 -9.93 -9.23 -24.64
N ALA A 50 -10.40 -8.00 -24.86
CA ALA A 50 -11.64 -7.49 -24.26
C ALA A 50 -12.85 -8.39 -24.56
N ASP A 51 -12.94 -9.00 -25.74
CA ASP A 51 -14.05 -9.87 -26.14
C ASP A 51 -14.07 -11.17 -25.32
N ILE A 52 -12.90 -11.72 -24.99
CA ILE A 52 -12.81 -12.89 -24.10
C ILE A 52 -13.26 -12.52 -22.68
N LEU A 53 -12.84 -11.36 -22.16
CA LEU A 53 -13.24 -10.90 -20.83
C LEU A 53 -14.75 -10.63 -20.76
N GLU A 54 -15.32 -10.00 -21.79
CA GLU A 54 -16.75 -9.81 -21.92
C GLU A 54 -17.49 -11.15 -21.90
N THR A 55 -17.01 -12.14 -22.67
CA THR A 55 -17.58 -13.48 -22.69
C THR A 55 -17.56 -14.15 -21.30
N LEU A 56 -16.42 -14.06 -20.60
CA LEU A 56 -16.27 -14.66 -19.27
C LEU A 56 -17.28 -14.08 -18.28
N LEU A 57 -17.50 -12.76 -18.37
CA LEU A 57 -18.38 -12.00 -17.50
C LEU A 57 -19.84 -11.95 -17.97
N ASP A 58 -20.14 -12.45 -19.17
CA ASP A 58 -21.49 -12.45 -19.72
C ASP A 58 -22.44 -13.28 -18.85
N GLY A 59 -23.65 -12.77 -18.63
CA GLY A 59 -24.64 -13.39 -17.72
C GLY A 59 -24.27 -13.40 -16.23
N CYS A 60 -23.06 -12.98 -15.83
CA CYS A 60 -22.70 -12.90 -14.41
C CYS A 60 -23.36 -11.68 -13.71
N PRO A 61 -23.82 -11.83 -12.45
CA PRO A 61 -24.30 -10.71 -11.64
C PRO A 61 -23.25 -9.60 -11.51
N ARG A 62 -23.70 -8.35 -11.31
CA ARG A 62 -22.79 -7.19 -11.21
C ARG A 62 -21.79 -7.33 -10.06
N ASP A 63 -22.12 -8.02 -9.00
CA ASP A 63 -21.30 -8.23 -7.81
C ASP A 63 -20.55 -9.58 -7.82
N CYS A 64 -20.58 -10.34 -8.92
CA CYS A 64 -20.00 -11.69 -8.96
C CYS A 64 -18.52 -11.74 -8.54
N LEU A 65 -17.73 -10.74 -8.94
CA LEU A 65 -16.31 -10.63 -8.60
C LEU A 65 -16.06 -9.91 -7.26
N ASN A 66 -17.10 -9.62 -6.47
CA ASN A 66 -16.91 -9.10 -5.12
C ASN A 66 -16.42 -10.19 -4.15
N LEU A 67 -16.77 -11.45 -4.42
CA LEU A 67 -16.30 -12.62 -3.68
C LEU A 67 -14.89 -13.01 -4.14
N ARG A 68 -14.00 -13.26 -3.17
CA ARG A 68 -12.63 -13.71 -3.41
C ARG A 68 -12.58 -14.99 -4.22
N ASP A 69 -13.35 -16.00 -3.83
CA ASP A 69 -13.34 -17.31 -4.47
C ASP A 69 -13.69 -17.22 -5.97
N LYS A 70 -14.56 -16.27 -6.37
CA LYS A 70 -14.88 -16.02 -7.78
C LYS A 70 -13.77 -15.30 -8.54
N ARG A 71 -13.00 -14.45 -7.88
CA ARG A 71 -11.80 -13.85 -8.47
C ARG A 71 -10.67 -14.86 -8.62
N GLU A 72 -10.49 -15.73 -7.63
CA GLU A 72 -9.54 -16.85 -7.68
C GLU A 72 -9.91 -17.86 -8.78
N GLU A 73 -11.20 -18.17 -8.93
CA GLU A 73 -11.72 -19.02 -10.01
C GLU A 73 -11.41 -18.41 -11.38
N LEU A 74 -11.69 -17.11 -11.56
CA LEU A 74 -11.40 -16.39 -12.81
C LEU A 74 -9.88 -16.34 -13.10
N ALA A 75 -9.07 -16.02 -12.08
CA ALA A 75 -7.61 -16.02 -12.21
C ALA A 75 -7.12 -17.42 -12.62
N SER A 76 -7.56 -18.46 -11.95
CA SER A 76 -7.19 -19.86 -12.24
C SER A 76 -7.61 -20.31 -13.63
N ALA A 77 -8.74 -19.81 -14.15
CA ALA A 77 -9.16 -20.09 -15.51
C ALA A 77 -8.22 -19.45 -16.56
N ILE A 78 -7.66 -18.28 -16.26
CA ILE A 78 -6.81 -17.52 -17.19
C ILE A 78 -5.34 -17.96 -17.12
N LYS A 79 -4.83 -18.36 -15.95
CA LYS A 79 -3.41 -18.74 -15.74
C LYS A 79 -2.84 -19.70 -16.79
N PRO A 80 -3.51 -20.84 -17.13
CA PRO A 80 -2.97 -21.76 -18.13
C PRO A 80 -2.76 -21.12 -19.50
N LEU A 81 -3.54 -20.09 -19.86
CA LEU A 81 -3.37 -19.38 -21.12
C LEU A 81 -2.11 -18.51 -21.08
N LEU A 82 -1.82 -17.86 -19.96
CA LEU A 82 -0.65 -17.00 -19.79
C LEU A 82 0.66 -17.80 -19.79
N GLU A 83 0.65 -18.98 -19.18
CA GLU A 83 1.81 -19.87 -19.06
C GLU A 83 2.21 -20.54 -20.38
N THR A 84 1.42 -20.37 -21.44
CA THR A 84 1.73 -20.95 -22.77
C THR A 84 2.63 -20.08 -23.62
N GLY A 85 2.80 -18.80 -23.26
CA GLY A 85 3.71 -17.90 -23.93
C GLY A 85 5.17 -18.11 -23.49
N ASP A 86 6.11 -17.68 -24.33
CA ASP A 86 7.55 -17.71 -24.02
C ASP A 86 7.90 -16.77 -22.84
N ASP A 87 7.16 -15.67 -22.69
CA ASP A 87 7.28 -14.71 -21.59
C ASP A 87 5.91 -14.47 -20.92
N VAL A 88 5.75 -15.06 -19.74
CA VAL A 88 4.51 -14.97 -18.95
C VAL A 88 4.27 -13.55 -18.43
N SER A 89 5.33 -12.78 -18.15
CA SER A 89 5.22 -11.38 -17.71
C SER A 89 4.68 -10.51 -18.85
N GLU A 90 5.19 -10.67 -20.07
CA GLU A 90 4.70 -9.96 -21.26
C GLU A 90 3.24 -10.34 -21.57
N ALA A 91 2.92 -11.63 -21.60
CA ALA A 91 1.54 -12.10 -21.82
C ALA A 91 0.56 -11.55 -20.77
N THR A 92 0.99 -11.50 -19.50
CA THR A 92 0.17 -10.93 -18.42
C THR A 92 0.00 -9.42 -18.60
N ALA A 93 1.03 -8.69 -19.06
CA ALA A 93 0.92 -7.25 -19.34
C ALA A 93 -0.05 -6.94 -20.50
N GLU A 94 -0.08 -7.78 -21.54
CA GLU A 94 -1.05 -7.68 -22.64
C GLU A 94 -2.49 -7.92 -22.16
N LEU A 95 -2.68 -8.91 -21.28
CA LEU A 95 -3.96 -9.18 -20.64
C LEU A 95 -4.43 -7.99 -19.79
N ILE A 96 -3.56 -7.43 -18.95
CA ILE A 96 -3.89 -6.26 -18.12
C ILE A 96 -4.29 -5.09 -19.02
N SER A 97 -3.57 -4.86 -20.11
CA SER A 97 -3.90 -3.82 -21.08
C SER A 97 -5.28 -4.05 -21.70
N SER A 98 -5.60 -5.30 -22.06
CA SER A 98 -6.93 -5.66 -22.59
C SER A 98 -8.04 -5.46 -21.56
N ALA A 99 -7.79 -5.77 -20.29
CA ALA A 99 -8.74 -5.53 -19.21
C ALA A 99 -8.95 -4.03 -18.92
N LEU A 100 -7.90 -3.23 -19.06
CA LEU A 100 -7.98 -1.77 -18.98
C LEU A 100 -8.80 -1.19 -20.13
N ASP A 101 -8.53 -1.62 -21.36
CA ASP A 101 -9.26 -1.14 -22.53
C ASP A 101 -10.74 -1.56 -22.47
N TYR A 102 -11.02 -2.78 -22.00
CA TYR A 102 -12.38 -3.23 -21.69
C TYR A 102 -13.06 -2.33 -20.63
N HIS A 103 -12.36 -2.00 -19.55
CA HIS A 103 -12.88 -1.11 -18.52
C HIS A 103 -13.13 0.32 -19.05
N ASP A 104 -12.22 0.86 -19.86
CA ASP A 104 -12.33 2.19 -20.45
C ASP A 104 -13.51 2.27 -21.45
N GLN A 105 -13.75 1.22 -22.24
CA GLN A 105 -14.93 1.13 -23.11
C GLN A 105 -16.24 1.19 -22.30
N ILE A 106 -16.32 0.43 -21.21
CA ILE A 106 -17.50 0.44 -20.31
C ILE A 106 -17.64 1.80 -19.62
N LEU A 107 -16.55 2.50 -19.31
CA LEU A 107 -16.61 3.86 -18.79
C LEU A 107 -17.21 4.82 -19.81
N GLU A 108 -16.75 4.78 -21.06
CA GLU A 108 -17.26 5.62 -22.14
C GLU A 108 -18.77 5.41 -22.35
N ASP A 109 -19.22 4.16 -22.38
CA ASP A 109 -20.63 3.79 -22.48
C ASP A 109 -21.46 4.30 -21.28
N ASN A 110 -20.81 4.53 -20.13
CA ASN A 110 -21.41 5.04 -18.91
C ASN A 110 -21.14 6.54 -18.67
N CYS A 111 -20.90 7.32 -19.72
CA CYS A 111 -20.65 8.76 -19.65
C CYS A 111 -19.42 9.13 -18.79
N GLY A 112 -18.39 8.28 -18.80
CA GLY A 112 -17.15 8.46 -18.04
C GLY A 112 -17.25 8.07 -16.57
N LEU A 113 -18.34 7.41 -16.13
CA LEU A 113 -18.55 7.03 -14.73
C LEU A 113 -18.39 5.52 -14.51
N CYS A 114 -17.50 5.15 -13.60
CA CYS A 114 -17.35 3.76 -13.19
C CYS A 114 -18.55 3.33 -12.35
N ARG A 115 -19.31 2.35 -12.85
CA ARG A 115 -20.40 1.73 -12.07
C ARG A 115 -19.88 0.66 -11.10
N LEU A 116 -18.57 0.50 -10.89
CA LEU A 116 -18.01 -0.54 -10.02
C LEU A 116 -18.53 -1.95 -10.39
N GLY A 117 -18.46 -2.91 -9.46
CA GLY A 117 -18.90 -4.29 -9.69
C GLY A 117 -17.94 -5.03 -10.62
N LYS A 118 -18.43 -6.01 -11.38
CA LYS A 118 -17.61 -6.96 -12.15
C LYS A 118 -16.65 -6.29 -13.13
N PHE A 119 -17.08 -5.21 -13.78
CA PHE A 119 -16.27 -4.48 -14.77
C PHE A 119 -15.08 -3.75 -14.13
N HIS A 120 -15.21 -3.33 -12.87
CA HIS A 120 -14.13 -2.71 -12.10
C HIS A 120 -13.33 -3.75 -11.30
N ASN A 121 -14.02 -4.72 -10.72
CA ASN A 121 -13.44 -5.75 -9.88
C ASN A 121 -12.50 -6.69 -10.67
N ILE A 122 -12.64 -6.76 -11.99
CA ILE A 122 -11.68 -7.44 -12.85
C ILE A 122 -10.27 -6.81 -12.76
N LEU A 123 -10.17 -5.51 -12.51
CA LEU A 123 -8.88 -4.83 -12.29
C LEU A 123 -8.15 -5.41 -11.06
N TYR A 124 -8.88 -5.92 -10.06
CA TYR A 124 -8.26 -6.58 -8.91
C TYR A 124 -7.80 -8.01 -9.20
N VAL A 125 -8.44 -8.70 -10.17
CA VAL A 125 -7.90 -9.95 -10.72
C VAL A 125 -6.58 -9.65 -11.44
N MET A 126 -6.53 -8.57 -12.21
CA MET A 126 -5.31 -8.11 -12.87
C MET A 126 -4.21 -7.73 -11.87
N VAL A 127 -4.56 -7.06 -10.77
CA VAL A 127 -3.63 -6.78 -9.65
C VAL A 127 -3.02 -8.06 -9.08
N ALA A 128 -3.83 -9.10 -8.87
CA ALA A 128 -3.36 -10.38 -8.35
C ALA A 128 -2.38 -11.07 -9.32
N LEU A 129 -2.78 -11.18 -10.59
CA LEU A 129 -1.95 -11.78 -11.64
C LEU A 129 -0.66 -11.00 -11.89
N ALA A 130 -0.70 -9.66 -11.80
CA ALA A 130 0.47 -8.80 -11.93
C ALA A 130 1.56 -9.13 -10.90
N VAL A 131 1.15 -9.33 -9.64
CA VAL A 131 2.07 -9.69 -8.55
C VAL A 131 2.55 -11.13 -8.72
N GLU A 132 1.63 -12.06 -8.98
CA GLU A 132 1.93 -13.49 -9.10
C GLU A 132 2.96 -13.78 -10.20
N PHE A 133 2.76 -13.20 -11.38
CA PHE A 133 3.70 -13.35 -12.51
C PHE A 133 4.79 -12.27 -12.54
N ASN A 134 4.89 -11.45 -11.49
CA ASN A 134 5.92 -10.41 -11.33
C ASN A 134 6.12 -9.58 -12.61
N VAL A 135 5.04 -8.98 -13.10
CA VAL A 135 5.02 -8.27 -14.38
C VAL A 135 6.04 -7.13 -14.39
N GLN A 136 6.91 -7.10 -15.41
CA GLN A 136 7.99 -6.12 -15.50
C GLN A 136 7.58 -4.79 -16.15
N ASP A 137 6.52 -4.79 -16.96
CA ASP A 137 6.05 -3.59 -17.67
C ASP A 137 5.51 -2.56 -16.69
N THR A 138 6.34 -1.56 -16.39
CA THR A 138 5.98 -0.49 -15.46
C THR A 138 4.84 0.37 -16.01
N TYR A 139 4.77 0.62 -17.31
CA TYR A 139 3.74 1.49 -17.86
C TYR A 139 2.35 0.89 -17.65
N VAL A 140 2.20 -0.42 -17.90
CA VAL A 140 0.93 -1.13 -17.72
C VAL A 140 0.50 -1.17 -16.25
N ILE A 141 1.44 -1.43 -15.32
CA ILE A 141 1.16 -1.42 -13.88
C ILE A 141 0.70 -0.03 -13.40
N ILE A 142 1.30 1.04 -13.93
CA ILE A 142 0.89 2.40 -13.58
C ILE A 142 -0.51 2.72 -14.11
N ARG A 143 -0.81 2.39 -15.36
CA ARG A 143 -2.18 2.52 -15.89
C ARG A 143 -3.20 1.77 -15.03
N LEU A 144 -2.86 0.58 -14.54
CA LEU A 144 -3.71 -0.21 -13.67
C LEU A 144 -4.01 0.51 -12.34
N LEU A 145 -2.97 1.02 -11.68
CA LEU A 145 -3.12 1.76 -10.43
C LEU A 145 -3.90 3.08 -10.63
N GLU A 146 -3.65 3.79 -11.72
CA GLU A 146 -4.37 5.02 -12.06
C GLU A 146 -5.84 4.77 -12.36
N ALA A 147 -6.17 3.69 -13.09
CA ALA A 147 -7.55 3.31 -13.35
C ALA A 147 -8.31 3.01 -12.05
N ILE A 148 -7.69 2.25 -11.13
CA ILE A 148 -8.28 1.97 -9.82
C ILE A 148 -8.47 3.25 -9.01
N HIS A 149 -7.42 4.07 -8.90
CA HIS A 149 -7.48 5.33 -8.15
C HIS A 149 -8.52 6.30 -8.72
N ARG A 150 -8.63 6.41 -10.05
CA ARG A 150 -9.62 7.28 -10.70
C ARG A 150 -11.05 6.89 -10.32
N CYS A 151 -11.34 5.60 -10.23
CA CYS A 151 -12.67 5.09 -9.91
C CYS A 151 -12.98 5.15 -8.41
N GLU A 152 -12.03 4.84 -7.53
CA GLU A 152 -12.25 4.71 -6.09
C GLU A 152 -11.82 5.93 -5.27
N GLY A 153 -11.03 6.83 -5.85
CA GLY A 153 -10.40 7.97 -5.17
C GLY A 153 -9.23 7.58 -4.26
N GLY A 154 -8.81 6.31 -4.27
CA GLY A 154 -7.75 5.77 -3.43
C GLY A 154 -7.30 4.39 -3.87
N LEU A 155 -6.38 3.79 -3.11
CA LEU A 155 -5.86 2.44 -3.36
C LEU A 155 -6.09 1.52 -2.15
N ASP A 156 -7.17 1.77 -1.41
CA ASP A 156 -7.47 1.13 -0.13
C ASP A 156 -7.38 -0.40 -0.19
N ARG A 157 -7.93 -1.03 -1.23
CA ARG A 157 -7.94 -2.50 -1.38
C ARG A 157 -6.55 -3.10 -1.63
N ILE A 158 -5.57 -2.29 -2.06
CA ILE A 158 -4.16 -2.68 -2.23
C ILE A 158 -3.35 -2.36 -0.97
N VAL A 159 -3.58 -1.18 -0.37
CA VAL A 159 -2.76 -0.65 0.73
C VAL A 159 -3.21 -1.16 2.10
N LEU A 160 -4.52 -1.20 2.36
CA LEU A 160 -5.08 -1.50 3.68
C LEU A 160 -4.69 -2.89 4.21
N PRO A 161 -4.69 -3.97 3.39
CA PRO A 161 -4.26 -5.29 3.85
C PRO A 161 -2.84 -5.31 4.43
N ALA A 162 -1.95 -4.46 3.93
CA ALA A 162 -0.55 -4.40 4.36
C ALA A 162 -0.34 -3.69 5.71
N VAL A 163 -1.32 -2.87 6.15
CA VAL A 163 -1.21 -2.01 7.34
C VAL A 163 -2.14 -2.41 8.49
N VAL A 164 -3.28 -3.04 8.20
CA VAL A 164 -4.22 -3.57 9.23
C VAL A 164 -4.51 -5.06 9.07
N GLY A 165 -3.96 -5.71 8.05
CA GLY A 165 -4.20 -7.12 7.76
C GLY A 165 -5.49 -7.39 6.95
N PRO A 166 -5.58 -8.56 6.32
CA PRO A 166 -6.72 -8.90 5.45
C PRO A 166 -8.08 -8.97 6.18
N LYS A 167 -8.08 -9.46 7.43
CA LYS A 167 -9.31 -9.60 8.24
C LYS A 167 -9.96 -8.25 8.52
N ILE A 168 -9.18 -7.26 8.96
CA ILE A 168 -9.69 -5.92 9.23
C ILE A 168 -10.09 -5.22 7.94
N THR A 169 -9.32 -5.42 6.85
CA THR A 169 -9.68 -4.89 5.54
C THR A 169 -11.05 -5.38 5.07
N TYR A 170 -11.37 -6.67 5.26
CA TYR A 170 -12.69 -7.19 4.92
C TYR A 170 -13.81 -6.51 5.71
N MET A 171 -13.60 -6.27 7.01
CA MET A 171 -14.59 -5.58 7.84
C MET A 171 -14.83 -4.12 7.44
N VAL A 172 -13.77 -3.42 7.01
CA VAL A 172 -13.84 -1.98 6.68
C VAL A 172 -14.33 -1.75 5.25
N CYS A 173 -13.85 -2.55 4.29
CA CYS A 173 -14.12 -2.33 2.87
C CYS A 173 -15.18 -3.26 2.28
N ALA A 174 -15.73 -4.19 3.07
CA ALA A 174 -16.56 -5.30 2.59
C ALA A 174 -15.89 -6.08 1.42
N TRP A 175 -14.55 -6.10 1.40
CA TRP A 175 -13.72 -6.66 0.35
C TRP A 175 -12.69 -7.61 0.96
N LYS A 176 -12.81 -8.91 0.67
CA LYS A 176 -11.83 -9.91 1.13
C LYS A 176 -10.61 -9.86 0.19
N PRO A 177 -9.41 -9.46 0.66
CA PRO A 177 -8.22 -9.38 -0.19
C PRO A 177 -7.71 -10.77 -0.62
N GLU A 178 -6.91 -10.82 -1.69
CA GLU A 178 -6.31 -12.07 -2.18
C GLU A 178 -5.27 -12.66 -1.25
N THR A 179 -4.73 -11.86 -0.34
CA THR A 179 -3.72 -12.27 0.61
C THR A 179 -4.36 -12.76 1.92
N ASP A 180 -3.77 -13.75 2.56
CA ASP A 180 -4.25 -14.29 3.83
C ASP A 180 -3.54 -13.69 5.05
N THR A 181 -2.36 -13.11 4.85
CA THR A 181 -1.54 -12.52 5.92
C THR A 181 -1.15 -11.07 5.62
N ALA A 182 -0.77 -10.32 6.66
CA ALA A 182 -0.29 -8.94 6.49
C ALA A 182 1.09 -8.90 5.82
N GLU A 183 1.90 -9.94 6.04
CA GLU A 183 3.23 -10.12 5.45
C GLU A 183 3.13 -10.29 3.92
N GLU A 184 2.22 -11.15 3.49
CA GLU A 184 1.92 -11.36 2.07
C GLU A 184 1.36 -10.07 1.43
N ALA A 185 0.44 -9.39 2.11
CA ALA A 185 -0.05 -8.09 1.67
C ALA A 185 1.07 -7.03 1.52
N ARG A 186 2.05 -7.01 2.44
CA ARG A 186 3.23 -6.14 2.32
C ARG A 186 4.11 -6.52 1.12
N TYR A 187 4.24 -7.81 0.81
CA TYR A 187 4.92 -8.26 -0.41
C TYR A 187 4.21 -7.76 -1.67
N HIS A 188 2.88 -7.87 -1.74
CA HIS A 188 2.08 -7.35 -2.84
C HIS A 188 2.21 -5.83 -2.97
N LEU A 189 2.10 -5.10 -1.85
CA LEU A 189 2.25 -3.65 -1.85
C LEU A 189 3.65 -3.23 -2.31
N LYS A 190 4.71 -3.95 -1.90
CA LYS A 190 6.08 -3.69 -2.33
C LYS A 190 6.23 -3.77 -3.85
N PHE A 191 5.62 -4.75 -4.50
CA PHE A 191 5.61 -4.87 -5.96
C PHE A 191 5.14 -3.57 -6.62
N PHE A 192 3.98 -3.05 -6.21
CA PHE A 192 3.44 -1.81 -6.77
C PHE A 192 4.27 -0.57 -6.43
N LEU A 193 4.81 -0.48 -5.21
CA LEU A 193 5.69 0.62 -4.83
C LEU A 193 6.93 0.68 -5.72
N ILE A 194 7.51 -0.45 -6.11
CA ILE A 194 8.66 -0.49 -7.03
C ILE A 194 8.32 0.15 -8.38
N HIS A 195 7.18 -0.21 -8.97
CA HIS A 195 6.73 0.38 -10.23
C HIS A 195 6.38 1.87 -10.07
N ALA A 196 5.71 2.25 -8.98
CA ALA A 196 5.38 3.63 -8.67
C ALA A 196 6.63 4.50 -8.53
N MET A 197 7.70 3.98 -7.94
CA MET A 197 8.97 4.71 -7.80
C MET A 197 9.70 4.87 -9.13
N LYS A 198 9.77 3.81 -9.94
CA LYS A 198 10.38 3.85 -11.29
C LYS A 198 9.73 4.92 -12.18
N SER A 199 8.42 5.10 -12.06
CA SER A 199 7.62 6.07 -12.84
C SER A 199 7.42 7.42 -12.16
N LYS A 200 7.85 7.57 -10.88
CA LYS A 200 7.58 8.73 -10.04
C LYS A 200 6.08 9.04 -9.89
N LEU A 201 5.27 7.98 -9.78
CA LEU A 201 3.81 8.06 -9.69
C LEU A 201 3.38 8.84 -8.45
N ALA A 202 2.57 9.86 -8.69
CA ALA A 202 1.87 10.62 -7.66
C ALA A 202 0.38 10.73 -8.02
N PHE A 203 -0.47 10.66 -7.01
CA PHE A 203 -1.91 10.76 -7.13
C PHE A 203 -2.38 12.14 -6.64
N PRO A 204 -3.35 12.75 -7.34
CA PRO A 204 -4.01 13.94 -6.83
C PRO A 204 -4.86 13.61 -5.61
N SER A 205 -4.92 14.56 -4.68
CA SER A 205 -5.94 14.59 -3.64
C SER A 205 -7.33 14.68 -4.28
N ARG A 206 -8.38 14.35 -3.51
CA ARG A 206 -9.77 14.39 -4.00
C ARG A 206 -10.22 15.78 -4.46
N ASP A 207 -9.63 16.82 -3.87
CA ASP A 207 -9.83 18.23 -4.23
C ASP A 207 -8.77 18.75 -5.23
N GLU A 208 -7.88 17.89 -5.71
CA GLU A 208 -6.81 18.17 -6.69
C GLU A 208 -5.81 19.26 -6.26
N THR A 209 -5.78 19.63 -4.98
CA THR A 209 -4.89 20.66 -4.45
C THR A 209 -3.49 20.17 -4.13
N GLN A 210 -3.34 18.87 -3.87
CA GLN A 210 -2.08 18.26 -3.45
C GLN A 210 -1.81 16.97 -4.23
N LEU A 211 -0.53 16.69 -4.46
CA LEU A 211 -0.06 15.41 -4.99
C LEU A 211 0.55 14.58 -3.86
N TYR A 212 0.14 13.31 -3.79
CA TYR A 212 0.69 12.33 -2.88
C TYR A 212 1.43 11.25 -3.64
N ARG A 213 2.59 10.84 -3.14
CA ARG A 213 3.20 9.59 -3.60
C ARG A 213 2.29 8.43 -3.25
N MET A 214 2.36 7.33 -4.00
CA MET A 214 1.56 6.13 -3.69
C MET A 214 1.66 5.70 -2.21
N ILE A 215 2.86 5.76 -1.61
CA ILE A 215 3.09 5.37 -0.21
C ILE A 215 2.41 6.30 0.81
N ASP A 216 2.13 7.55 0.44
CA ASP A 216 1.48 8.57 1.28
C ASP A 216 0.03 8.82 0.85
N ALA A 217 -0.46 8.12 -0.18
CA ALA A 217 -1.80 8.31 -0.72
C ALA A 217 -2.86 8.06 0.38
N PRO A 218 -3.79 9.01 0.60
CA PRO A 218 -4.82 8.87 1.63
C PRO A 218 -5.67 7.61 1.46
N ILE A 219 -5.94 6.93 2.57
CA ILE A 219 -6.86 5.79 2.62
C ILE A 219 -8.27 6.31 2.86
N ILE A 220 -9.13 6.20 1.86
CA ILE A 220 -10.45 6.83 1.83
C ILE A 220 -11.36 6.29 2.94
N ASN A 221 -11.37 4.97 3.13
CA ASN A 221 -12.16 4.30 4.16
C ASN A 221 -11.63 4.52 5.59
N MET A 222 -10.47 5.19 5.75
CA MET A 222 -9.84 5.50 7.03
C MET A 222 -9.72 7.01 7.25
N GLN A 223 -10.79 7.76 6.99
CA GLN A 223 -10.85 9.22 7.18
C GLN A 223 -9.78 9.98 6.38
N CYS A 224 -9.39 9.46 5.21
CA CYS A 224 -8.29 10.00 4.42
C CYS A 224 -6.95 10.05 5.18
N ALA A 225 -6.73 9.14 6.13
CA ALA A 225 -5.46 9.03 6.84
C ALA A 225 -4.35 8.49 5.91
N SER A 226 -3.11 8.89 6.18
CA SER A 226 -1.95 8.26 5.52
C SER A 226 -1.81 6.79 5.95
N PRO A 227 -1.25 5.91 5.09
CA PRO A 227 -1.00 4.52 5.44
C PRO A 227 -0.15 4.37 6.70
N LEU A 228 0.83 5.26 6.90
CA LEU A 228 1.69 5.27 8.07
C LEU A 228 0.93 5.62 9.36
N TYR A 229 -0.03 6.55 9.29
CA TYR A 229 -0.87 6.86 10.45
C TYR A 229 -1.68 5.63 10.87
N VAL A 230 -2.27 4.93 9.90
CA VAL A 230 -3.08 3.73 10.15
C VAL A 230 -2.22 2.61 10.77
N ALA A 231 -1.03 2.36 10.24
CA ALA A 231 -0.09 1.38 10.81
C ALA A 231 0.31 1.74 12.26
N VAL A 232 0.53 3.03 12.54
CA VAL A 232 0.80 3.52 13.91
C VAL A 232 -0.41 3.31 14.84
N GLN A 233 -1.64 3.55 14.37
CA GLN A 233 -2.85 3.27 15.14
C GLN A 233 -2.97 1.79 15.50
N ASN A 234 -2.64 0.93 14.55
CA ASN A 234 -2.70 -0.52 14.74
C ASN A 234 -1.54 -1.08 15.58
N ASN A 235 -0.56 -0.25 15.96
CA ASN A 235 0.68 -0.65 16.62
C ASN A 235 1.45 -1.76 15.87
N ASP A 236 1.38 -1.76 14.53
CA ASP A 236 2.07 -2.73 13.68
C ASP A 236 3.50 -2.22 13.40
N GLU A 237 4.48 -2.72 14.16
CA GLU A 237 5.89 -2.34 14.05
C GLU A 237 6.47 -2.64 12.67
N ASP A 238 6.09 -3.77 12.07
CA ASP A 238 6.60 -4.22 10.78
C ASP A 238 6.03 -3.36 9.64
N ALA A 239 4.74 -3.04 9.68
CA ALA A 239 4.13 -2.10 8.73
C ALA A 239 4.73 -0.70 8.88
N VAL A 240 4.93 -0.20 10.10
CA VAL A 240 5.56 1.11 10.33
C VAL A 240 6.98 1.13 9.76
N LEU A 241 7.80 0.12 10.05
CA LEU A 241 9.16 0.04 9.51
C LEU A 241 9.16 -0.06 7.98
N PHE A 242 8.31 -0.93 7.42
CA PHE A 242 8.15 -1.12 5.98
C PHE A 242 7.80 0.20 5.26
N LEU A 243 6.78 0.91 5.73
CA LEU A 243 6.34 2.16 5.12
C LEU A 243 7.42 3.24 5.19
N LEU A 244 8.07 3.38 6.36
CA LEU A 244 9.16 4.33 6.53
C LEU A 244 10.36 4.01 5.63
N GLN A 245 10.72 2.74 5.48
CA GLN A 245 11.78 2.29 4.57
C GLN A 245 11.52 2.74 3.14
N HIS A 246 10.26 2.66 2.68
CA HIS A 246 9.80 3.13 1.37
C HIS A 246 9.53 4.64 1.28
N GLY A 247 9.85 5.40 2.33
CA GLY A 247 9.85 6.87 2.28
C GLY A 247 8.55 7.53 2.71
N ALA A 248 7.63 6.81 3.38
CA ALA A 248 6.44 7.40 3.98
C ALA A 248 6.80 8.54 4.94
N ASN A 249 6.00 9.61 4.94
CA ASN A 249 6.27 10.78 5.78
C ASN A 249 5.75 10.60 7.23
N PRO A 250 6.62 10.51 8.24
CA PRO A 250 6.19 10.36 9.65
C PRO A 250 5.59 11.64 10.26
N VAL A 251 5.85 12.80 9.66
CA VAL A 251 5.42 14.11 10.17
C VAL A 251 4.65 14.83 9.07
N VAL A 252 3.34 14.64 9.09
CA VAL A 252 2.38 15.38 8.26
C VAL A 252 1.68 16.44 9.11
N GLY A 253 1.12 17.47 8.45
CA GLY A 253 0.29 18.46 9.12
C GLY A 253 -1.05 17.89 9.60
N GLY A 254 -1.72 18.59 10.52
CA GLY A 254 -3.07 18.28 10.95
C GLY A 254 -3.18 17.18 12.03
N GLN A 255 -4.42 16.70 12.25
CA GLN A 255 -4.76 15.77 13.33
C GLN A 255 -4.32 14.32 13.05
N LEU A 256 -4.20 13.93 11.78
CA LEU A 256 -3.85 12.58 11.36
C LEU A 256 -2.33 12.41 11.15
N CYS A 257 -1.53 13.05 12.00
CA CYS A 257 -0.08 12.95 11.97
C CYS A 257 0.40 11.67 12.69
N PRO A 258 1.14 10.76 12.02
CA PRO A 258 1.60 9.50 12.62
C PRO A 258 2.41 9.74 13.90
N PHE A 259 3.38 10.65 13.84
CA PHE A 259 4.23 10.98 14.98
C PHE A 259 3.45 11.59 16.15
N THR A 260 2.63 12.60 15.88
CA THR A 260 1.82 13.26 16.93
C THR A 260 0.85 12.28 17.58
N SER A 261 0.29 11.35 16.81
CA SER A 261 -0.67 10.39 17.34
C SER A 261 -0.06 9.44 18.38
N VAL A 262 1.11 8.84 18.10
CA VAL A 262 1.79 8.02 19.11
C VAL A 262 2.25 8.84 20.31
N LEU A 263 2.71 10.07 20.08
CA LEU A 263 3.15 10.98 21.13
C LEU A 263 2.01 11.32 22.11
N MET A 264 0.81 11.57 21.57
CA MET A 264 -0.40 11.82 22.35
C MET A 264 -0.83 10.61 23.15
N ARG A 265 -0.79 9.40 22.57
CA ARG A 265 -1.11 8.15 23.29
C ARG A 265 -0.17 7.91 24.47
N LEU A 266 1.14 8.07 24.27
CA LEU A 266 2.13 7.92 25.34
C LEU A 266 1.95 9.01 26.42
N SER A 267 1.65 10.24 26.02
CA SER A 267 1.37 11.34 26.95
C SER A 267 0.11 11.08 27.78
N ASN A 268 -0.96 10.58 27.17
CA ASN A 268 -2.19 10.20 27.87
C ASN A 268 -1.94 9.03 28.83
N CYS A 269 -1.19 8.01 28.41
CA CYS A 269 -0.79 6.92 29.31
C CYS A 269 -0.05 7.44 30.56
N ALA A 270 0.83 8.42 30.41
CA ALA A 270 1.49 9.06 31.54
C ALA A 270 0.52 9.83 32.45
N ARG A 271 -0.40 10.60 31.87
CA ARG A 271 -1.45 11.32 32.62
C ARG A 271 -2.32 10.34 33.43
N ASP A 272 -2.83 9.32 32.76
CA ASP A 272 -3.72 8.33 33.37
C ASP A 272 -3.00 7.60 34.51
N THR A 273 -1.80 7.08 34.26
CA THR A 273 -1.00 6.38 35.28
C THR A 273 -0.74 7.28 36.50
N ILE A 274 -0.44 8.57 36.30
CA ILE A 274 -0.23 9.49 37.42
C ILE A 274 -1.54 9.75 38.17
N SER A 275 -2.66 9.93 37.45
CA SER A 275 -3.96 10.19 38.08
C SER A 275 -4.44 9.05 38.99
N TYR A 276 -4.07 7.81 38.67
CA TYR A 276 -4.38 6.63 39.50
C TYR A 276 -3.36 6.38 40.63
N ARG A 277 -2.27 7.14 40.72
CA ARG A 277 -1.32 6.97 41.83
C ARG A 277 -1.91 7.51 43.13
N PRO A 278 -1.64 6.86 44.28
CA PRO A 278 -1.97 7.44 45.57
C PRO A 278 -1.29 8.81 45.69
N LYS A 279 -2.08 9.86 45.94
CA LYS A 279 -1.53 11.19 46.22
C LYS A 279 -0.59 11.06 47.39
N CYS A 280 0.64 11.55 47.23
CA CYS A 280 1.50 11.63 48.40
C CYS A 280 0.95 12.68 49.37
N GLY A 281 1.20 12.52 50.68
CA GLY A 281 0.84 13.53 51.68
C GLY A 281 1.66 14.82 51.62
N CYS A 282 2.30 15.11 50.49
CA CYS A 282 3.18 16.26 50.31
C CYS A 282 2.35 17.49 49.95
N LYS A 283 2.72 18.65 50.48
CA LYS A 283 1.94 19.90 50.35
C LYS A 283 1.95 20.53 48.94
N TYR A 284 2.66 19.95 47.98
CA TYR A 284 2.81 20.49 46.62
C TYR A 284 1.92 19.74 45.63
N GLY A 285 1.22 20.48 44.75
CA GLY A 285 0.34 19.91 43.72
C GLY A 285 1.02 19.11 42.60
N GLN A 286 2.36 19.10 42.57
CA GLN A 286 3.20 18.22 41.74
C GLN A 286 4.36 17.72 42.61
N CYS A 287 4.18 16.59 43.30
CA CYS A 287 5.24 16.07 44.14
C CYS A 287 6.36 15.41 43.31
N PRO A 288 7.64 15.66 43.60
CA PRO A 288 8.76 14.91 43.02
C PRO A 288 8.64 13.38 43.15
N CYS A 289 7.96 12.91 44.20
CA CYS A 289 7.67 11.50 44.44
C CYS A 289 6.71 10.88 43.40
N GLU A 290 5.78 11.66 42.84
CA GLU A 290 4.94 11.21 41.71
C GLU A 290 5.78 11.05 40.45
N LEU A 291 6.88 11.81 40.33
CA LEU A 291 7.87 11.73 39.27
C LEU A 291 8.99 10.71 39.55
N ALA A 292 9.11 10.16 40.76
CA ALA A 292 10.17 9.22 41.07
C ALA A 292 9.92 7.82 40.47
N ARG A 293 8.64 7.47 40.21
CA ARG A 293 8.27 6.14 39.70
C ARG A 293 8.11 6.16 38.18
N PRO A 294 8.83 5.32 37.41
CA PRO A 294 8.66 5.19 35.97
C PRO A 294 7.21 4.93 35.57
N ILE A 295 6.79 5.41 34.41
CA ILE A 295 5.48 5.07 33.84
C ILE A 295 5.60 3.73 33.10
N PRO A 296 4.70 2.76 33.32
CA PRO A 296 4.67 1.51 32.59
C PRO A 296 4.01 1.72 31.22
N TYR A 297 4.75 2.31 30.28
CA TYR A 297 4.24 2.51 28.92
C TYR A 297 4.01 1.16 28.22
N PRO A 298 3.01 1.05 27.33
CA PRO A 298 2.83 -0.13 26.49
C PRO A 298 4.07 -0.35 25.62
N GLU A 299 4.68 -1.53 25.69
CA GLU A 299 5.95 -1.84 25.02
C GLU A 299 5.87 -1.62 23.51
N VAL A 300 4.80 -2.11 22.87
CA VAL A 300 4.58 -2.00 21.42
C VAL A 300 4.45 -0.52 20.99
N ALA A 301 3.75 0.30 21.79
CA ALA A 301 3.61 1.74 21.49
C ALA A 301 4.96 2.47 21.60
N VAL A 302 5.81 2.08 22.56
CA VAL A 302 7.18 2.60 22.70
C VAL A 302 8.05 2.13 21.54
N SER A 303 7.91 0.88 21.08
CA SER A 303 8.66 0.36 19.94
C SER A 303 8.32 1.10 18.65
N VAL A 304 7.03 1.23 18.32
CA VAL A 304 6.53 2.04 17.18
C VAL A 304 7.06 3.47 17.26
N PHE A 305 7.01 4.09 18.44
CA PHE A 305 7.56 5.42 18.65
C PHE A 305 9.06 5.48 18.35
N ARG A 306 9.84 4.51 18.84
CA ARG A 306 11.27 4.42 18.57
C ARG A 306 11.58 4.22 17.09
N ILE A 307 10.76 3.46 16.35
CA ILE A 307 10.92 3.28 14.90
C ILE A 307 10.70 4.62 14.18
N LEU A 308 9.63 5.35 14.50
CA LEU A 308 9.37 6.69 13.95
C LEU A 308 10.53 7.65 14.21
N LEU A 309 11.06 7.66 15.45
CA LEU A 309 12.22 8.48 15.81
C LEU A 309 13.45 8.20 14.96
N ARG A 310 13.59 7.02 14.32
CA ARG A 310 14.69 6.74 13.40
C ARG A 310 14.62 7.57 12.11
N ALA A 311 13.42 7.93 11.68
CA ALA A 311 13.18 8.65 10.43
C ALA A 311 13.05 10.18 10.60
N ILE A 312 13.00 10.68 11.84
CA ILE A 312 12.75 12.09 12.13
C ILE A 312 14.02 12.72 12.70
N ALA A 313 14.52 13.79 12.07
CA ALA A 313 15.41 14.71 12.75
C ALA A 313 14.52 15.61 13.62
N ILE A 314 14.56 15.43 14.93
CA ILE A 314 13.85 16.33 15.84
C ILE A 314 14.78 17.50 16.15
N PRO A 315 14.47 18.70 15.66
CA PRO A 315 14.78 19.89 16.42
C PRO A 315 13.51 20.55 16.98
N ILE A 316 12.40 20.61 16.22
CA ILE A 316 11.14 21.29 16.61
C ILE A 316 10.00 20.68 15.77
N LEU A 317 8.94 20.12 16.39
CA LEU A 317 7.70 19.76 15.69
C LEU A 317 6.92 21.03 15.37
N ILE A 318 6.34 21.09 14.18
CA ILE A 318 5.43 22.16 13.78
C ILE A 318 4.01 21.58 13.78
N TYR A 319 3.13 22.06 14.65
CA TYR A 319 1.69 21.74 14.64
C TYR A 319 0.92 22.96 14.12
N ASN A 320 0.18 22.80 13.01
CA ASN A 320 -0.57 23.87 12.37
C ASN A 320 0.25 25.16 12.09
N GLY A 321 1.50 25.02 11.65
CA GLY A 321 2.38 26.17 11.35
C GLY A 321 3.07 26.81 12.56
N HIS A 322 2.86 26.29 13.78
CA HIS A 322 3.50 26.81 14.99
C HIS A 322 4.61 25.90 15.53
N PRO A 323 5.77 26.46 15.95
CA PRO A 323 6.80 25.73 16.68
C PRO A 323 6.28 25.02 17.95
N LEU A 324 6.99 23.98 18.36
CA LEU A 324 6.71 23.04 19.47
C LEU A 324 6.42 23.67 20.84
N GLU A 325 6.63 24.98 21.03
CA GLU A 325 6.23 25.70 22.25
C GLU A 325 4.74 25.47 22.59
N VAL A 326 3.88 25.30 21.58
CA VAL A 326 2.44 24.99 21.75
C VAL A 326 2.21 23.53 22.17
N LEU A 327 3.09 22.60 21.79
CA LEU A 327 2.97 21.18 22.15
C LEU A 327 3.42 20.89 23.59
N GLN A 328 4.03 21.84 24.31
CA GLN A 328 4.36 21.65 25.73
C GLN A 328 3.12 21.32 26.59
N PHE A 329 1.93 21.76 26.16
CA PHE A 329 0.67 21.41 26.82
C PHE A 329 0.15 20.01 26.41
N LEU A 330 0.50 19.55 25.21
CA LEU A 330 0.06 18.27 24.64
C LEU A 330 0.97 17.11 25.05
N VAL A 331 2.28 17.35 25.17
CA VAL A 331 3.30 16.36 25.52
C VAL A 331 3.49 16.29 27.02
N HIS A 332 3.29 15.12 27.61
CA HIS A 332 3.49 14.95 29.03
C HIS A 332 4.99 15.02 29.40
N PRO A 333 5.42 15.81 30.41
CA PRO A 333 6.85 15.94 30.77
C PRO A 333 7.55 14.61 31.09
N ARG A 334 6.78 13.58 31.48
CA ARG A 334 7.28 12.22 31.71
C ARG A 334 7.97 11.59 30.52
N LEU A 335 7.58 11.91 29.29
CA LEU A 335 8.26 11.34 28.13
C LEU A 335 9.75 11.71 28.10
N TYR A 336 10.12 12.87 28.63
CA TYR A 336 11.52 13.27 28.82
C TYR A 336 12.14 12.62 30.07
N CYS A 337 11.44 12.61 31.20
CA CYS A 337 11.96 12.01 32.44
C CYS A 337 12.24 10.52 32.31
N ASP A 338 11.39 9.81 31.57
CA ASP A 338 11.49 8.37 31.30
C ASP A 338 12.38 8.07 30.08
N LYS A 339 13.08 9.09 29.54
CA LYS A 339 14.03 8.97 28.42
C LYS A 339 13.43 8.40 27.12
N LEU A 340 12.13 8.58 26.91
CA LEU A 340 11.49 8.29 25.62
C LEU A 340 11.78 9.40 24.59
N LEU A 341 11.89 10.63 25.07
CA LEU A 341 12.34 11.80 24.30
C LEU A 341 13.64 12.35 24.89
N SER A 342 14.54 12.79 24.02
CA SER A 342 15.73 13.53 24.43
C SER A 342 15.46 15.03 24.42
N LYS A 343 16.06 15.76 25.37
CA LYS A 343 16.19 17.22 25.31
C LYS A 343 17.43 17.65 24.52
N GLU A 344 18.38 16.73 24.36
CA GLU A 344 19.61 16.97 23.63
C GLU A 344 19.34 16.89 22.12
N PRO A 345 20.04 17.69 21.31
CA PRO A 345 19.94 17.58 19.87
C PRO A 345 20.36 16.17 19.41
N PRO A 346 19.77 15.64 18.33
CA PRO A 346 20.21 14.38 17.76
C PRO A 346 21.71 14.40 17.41
N SER A 347 22.35 13.24 17.46
CA SER A 347 23.76 13.15 17.06
C SER A 347 23.95 13.50 15.58
N LEU A 348 25.15 13.96 15.20
CA LEU A 348 25.49 14.21 13.79
C LEU A 348 25.22 12.98 12.92
N ARG A 349 25.52 11.77 13.44
CA ARG A 349 25.22 10.50 12.75
C ARG A 349 23.73 10.36 12.44
N HIS A 350 22.85 10.72 13.37
CA HIS A 350 21.40 10.67 13.17
C HIS A 350 20.93 11.72 12.16
N PHE A 351 21.42 12.95 12.27
CA PHE A 351 21.13 14.00 11.28
C PHE A 351 21.56 13.58 9.87
N SER A 352 22.77 13.03 9.72
CA SER A 352 23.25 12.54 8.43
C SER A 352 22.35 11.45 7.85
N ARG A 353 21.87 10.50 8.68
CA ARG A 353 20.90 9.51 8.21
C ARG A 353 19.64 10.17 7.66
N VAL A 354 19.05 11.10 8.40
CA VAL A 354 17.80 11.77 7.98
C VAL A 354 18.00 12.54 6.68
N VAL A 355 19.11 13.27 6.55
CA VAL A 355 19.45 14.02 5.32
C VAL A 355 19.68 13.10 4.13
N VAL A 356 20.42 12.01 4.30
CA VAL A 356 20.65 11.01 3.24
C VAL A 356 19.33 10.39 2.80
N ARG A 357 18.48 9.98 3.76
CA ARG A 357 17.16 9.42 3.45
C ARG A 357 16.25 10.43 2.76
N ASP A 358 16.19 11.68 3.22
CA ASP A 358 15.41 12.74 2.58
C ASP A 358 15.86 12.97 1.14
N THR A 359 17.18 12.97 0.90
CA THR A 359 17.76 13.07 -0.45
C THR A 359 17.36 11.88 -1.32
N LEU A 360 17.49 10.65 -0.82
CA LEU A 360 17.04 9.45 -1.54
C LEU A 360 15.53 9.48 -1.80
N ASN A 361 14.74 9.95 -0.83
CA ASN A 361 13.29 10.05 -0.96
C ASN A 361 12.94 11.02 -2.07
N LYS A 362 13.48 12.24 -2.07
CA LYS A 362 13.26 13.26 -3.12
C LYS A 362 13.62 12.75 -4.52
N ASN A 363 14.60 11.87 -4.62
CA ASN A 363 15.02 11.24 -5.87
C ASN A 363 14.29 9.93 -6.21
N TRP A 364 13.23 9.55 -5.46
CA TRP A 364 12.47 8.31 -5.67
C TRP A 364 13.32 7.04 -5.58
N ALA A 365 14.36 7.10 -4.75
CA ALA A 365 15.35 6.05 -4.64
C ALA A 365 15.17 5.18 -3.37
N LEU A 366 14.33 5.55 -2.40
CA LEU A 366 14.09 4.67 -1.25
C LEU A 366 13.16 3.50 -1.61
N PRO A 367 13.30 2.29 -1.04
CA PRO A 367 14.41 1.87 -0.19
C PRO A 367 15.64 1.44 -1.00
N HIS A 368 15.49 1.03 -2.26
CA HIS A 368 16.56 0.34 -3.03
C HIS A 368 17.88 1.11 -3.14
N GLY A 369 17.80 2.42 -3.32
CA GLY A 369 18.91 3.34 -3.40
C GLY A 369 19.76 3.39 -2.14
N THR A 370 19.30 2.92 -0.97
CA THR A 370 20.18 2.75 0.19
C THR A 370 21.24 1.68 -0.05
N HIS A 371 20.90 0.62 -0.80
CA HIS A 371 21.82 -0.47 -1.15
C HIS A 371 22.77 -0.09 -2.30
N SER A 372 22.42 0.94 -3.07
CA SER A 372 23.28 1.51 -4.11
C SER A 372 24.32 2.50 -3.56
N LEU A 373 24.22 2.87 -2.28
CA LEU A 373 25.26 3.66 -1.63
C LEU A 373 26.48 2.76 -1.38
N GLU A 374 27.66 3.19 -1.80
CA GLU A 374 28.95 2.51 -1.54
C GLU A 374 29.37 2.67 -0.06
N LEU A 375 28.50 2.26 0.86
CA LEU A 375 28.69 2.32 2.30
C LEU A 375 28.92 0.91 2.87
N PRO A 376 29.64 0.78 4.00
CA PRO A 376 29.67 -0.43 4.78
C PRO A 376 28.25 -0.94 5.11
N GLU A 377 28.06 -2.27 5.13
CA GLU A 377 26.75 -2.90 5.34
C GLU A 377 26.05 -2.41 6.62
N SER A 378 26.80 -2.19 7.70
CA SER A 378 26.28 -1.65 8.96
C SER A 378 25.70 -0.25 8.81
N LEU A 379 26.27 0.59 7.95
CA LEU A 379 25.74 1.92 7.64
C LEU A 379 24.55 1.83 6.68
N VAL A 380 24.55 0.89 5.72
CA VAL A 380 23.37 0.64 4.87
C VAL A 380 22.17 0.23 5.73
N LYS A 381 22.34 -0.73 6.65
CA LYS A 381 21.29 -1.14 7.61
C LYS A 381 20.80 0.05 8.44
N TYR A 382 21.72 0.84 8.98
CA TYR A 382 21.40 2.03 9.77
C TYR A 382 20.60 3.09 8.98
N VAL A 383 21.02 3.38 7.74
CA VAL A 383 20.34 4.31 6.83
C VAL A 383 18.98 3.73 6.41
N ASN A 384 18.86 2.42 6.28
CA ASN A 384 17.60 1.74 6.00
C ASN A 384 16.72 1.47 7.25
N LEU A 385 16.97 2.19 8.35
CA LEU A 385 16.19 2.15 9.60
C LEU A 385 16.21 0.82 10.35
N GLN A 386 17.06 -0.12 9.95
CA GLN A 386 17.27 -1.39 10.65
C GLN A 386 18.16 -1.17 11.89
N THR A 387 18.00 -2.03 12.89
CA THR A 387 18.81 -2.02 14.13
C THR A 387 20.14 -2.70 13.94
#